data_AF-A0A6A3BRD0-F1
#
_entry.id   AF-A0A6A3BRD0-F1
#
_cell.length_a   1.000
_cell.length_b   1.000
_cell.length_c   1.000
_cell.angle_alpha   90.00
_cell.angle_beta   90.00
_cell.angle_gamma   90.00
#
_symmetry.space_group_name_H-M   'P 1'
#
loop_
_entity.id
_entity.type
_entity.pdbx_description
1 polymer ?
#
loop_
_entity_poly.entity_id
_entity_poly.type
_entity_poly.pdbx_seq_one_letter_code
_entity_poly.pdbx_strand_id
1 'polypeptide(L)'
;MDGWLILWKHHSGRGSGGGGEGFWKQQRRRWDVSLGYRYPRVFSGKWWTVGSNNPTVPIVPSHVHSINDSVTAEEAADKYTFAIRQLVKTRTVSVSDISDCPKFDLILLGMGHDGHVASLFPNHAVLDEKDEWVTFITDSPEPPLERITFTLPVINSASNVAIVVKGERKAEAVHLAIDNIGHDSPSLPAGLVQLTKGKLVWFLDKPAASKLDGLQFSE
;
A
#
# COMPACT_ATOMS: atom_id res chain seq x y z
N MET A 1 0.87 7.39 11.56
CA MET A 1 0.50 7.43 10.13
C MET A 1 1.29 6.32 9.50
N ASP A 2 0.54 5.25 9.28
CA ASP A 2 0.98 3.86 9.27
C ASP A 2 0.90 3.37 7.83
N GLY A 3 1.68 2.34 7.47
CA GLY A 3 1.83 1.90 6.08
C GLY A 3 0.51 1.50 5.42
N TRP A 4 -0.14 2.41 4.69
CA TRP A 4 -1.35 2.10 3.91
C TRP A 4 -1.00 1.31 2.64
N LEU A 5 -1.95 0.56 2.11
CA LEU A 5 -1.87 -0.05 0.79
C LEU A 5 -3.10 0.28 -0.04
N ILE A 6 -2.91 0.84 -1.25
CA ILE A 6 -3.97 1.01 -2.25
C ILE A 6 -3.57 0.26 -3.51
N LEU A 7 -4.45 -0.62 -3.98
CA LEU A 7 -4.29 -1.33 -5.25
C LEU A 7 -5.17 -0.68 -6.30
N TRP A 8 -4.59 -0.36 -7.46
CA TRP A 8 -5.34 0.09 -8.62
C TRP A 8 -5.01 -0.78 -9.83
N LYS A 9 -6.02 -1.07 -10.64
CA LYS A 9 -5.86 -1.63 -11.98
C LYS A 9 -6.68 -0.84 -13.00
N HIS A 10 -6.04 -0.43 -14.09
CA HIS A 10 -6.72 0.28 -15.17
C HIS A 10 -7.18 -0.71 -16.26
N HIS A 11 -8.49 -0.82 -16.47
CA HIS A 11 -9.00 -1.47 -17.67
C HIS A 11 -8.83 -0.53 -18.87
N SER A 12 -7.99 -0.90 -19.84
CA SER A 12 -7.88 -0.18 -21.11
C SER A 12 -9.11 -0.40 -21.99
N GLY A 13 -10.19 0.32 -21.69
CA GLY A 13 -11.27 0.60 -22.64
C GLY A 13 -10.93 1.85 -23.44
N ARG A 14 -10.94 1.77 -24.77
CA ARG A 14 -10.82 2.96 -25.65
C ARG A 14 -12.05 3.84 -25.44
N GLY A 15 -11.85 5.04 -24.88
CA GLY A 15 -12.89 6.07 -24.73
C GLY A 15 -12.29 7.45 -24.99
N SER A 16 -12.82 8.13 -26.00
CA SER A 16 -12.41 9.44 -26.49
C SER A 16 -12.98 10.59 -25.65
N GLY A 17 -12.17 11.63 -25.41
CA GLY A 17 -12.63 13.02 -25.39
C GLY A 17 -12.49 13.82 -24.08
N GLY A 18 -11.73 14.92 -24.15
CA GLY A 18 -12.22 16.25 -23.72
C GLY A 18 -11.78 16.82 -22.36
N GLY A 19 -10.65 17.54 -22.34
CA GLY A 19 -10.53 18.95 -21.92
C GLY A 19 -10.73 19.38 -20.45
N GLY A 20 -9.80 20.23 -19.97
CA GLY A 20 -10.13 21.32 -19.03
C GLY A 20 -9.23 21.44 -17.80
N GLU A 21 -8.23 22.33 -17.88
CA GLU A 21 -7.37 22.78 -16.79
C GLU A 21 -8.16 23.48 -15.66
N GLY A 22 -7.81 23.16 -14.41
CA GLY A 22 -8.35 23.83 -13.21
C GLY A 22 -8.07 23.11 -11.87
N PHE A 23 -7.09 22.21 -11.82
CA PHE A 23 -7.07 21.10 -10.85
C PHE A 23 -6.35 21.37 -9.51
N TRP A 24 -5.61 22.47 -9.35
CA TRP A 24 -4.57 22.52 -8.29
C TRP A 24 -4.85 23.35 -7.03
N LYS A 25 -6.07 23.85 -6.79
CA LYS A 25 -6.35 24.58 -5.53
C LYS A 25 -7.66 24.19 -4.83
N GLN A 26 -7.95 22.89 -4.69
CA GLN A 26 -8.99 22.45 -3.76
C GLN A 26 -8.89 20.98 -3.29
N GLN A 27 -7.69 20.46 -3.02
CA GLN A 27 -7.50 19.10 -2.47
C GLN A 27 -6.71 19.07 -1.15
N ARG A 28 -7.08 19.95 -0.20
CA ARG A 28 -6.65 19.79 1.19
C ARG A 28 -7.75 19.08 1.97
N ARG A 29 -7.39 17.91 2.53
CA ARG A 29 -8.12 17.01 3.43
C ARG A 29 -8.81 15.85 2.70
N ARG A 30 -8.42 14.63 3.10
CA ARG A 30 -9.05 13.32 2.86
C ARG A 30 -8.48 12.50 1.70
N TRP A 31 -7.49 11.67 2.04
CA TRP A 31 -7.26 10.36 1.43
C TRP A 31 -7.21 9.37 2.58
N ASP A 32 -8.29 8.64 2.75
CA ASP A 32 -8.42 7.55 3.72
C ASP A 32 -8.85 6.34 2.89
N VAL A 33 -7.92 5.43 2.63
CA VAL A 33 -8.25 4.09 2.14
C VAL A 33 -7.88 3.16 3.27
N SER A 34 -8.90 2.88 4.07
CA SER A 34 -8.84 2.09 5.29
C SER A 34 -8.26 0.70 4.98
N LEU A 35 -7.05 0.43 5.45
CA LEU A 35 -6.76 -0.86 6.06
C LEU A 35 -7.80 -1.08 7.16
N GLY A 36 -8.47 -2.22 7.14
CA GLY A 36 -9.49 -2.58 8.14
C GLY A 36 -8.86 -2.59 9.52
N TYR A 37 -9.27 -1.67 10.38
CA TYR A 37 -8.80 -1.58 11.76
C TYR A 37 -9.96 -1.86 12.71
N ARG A 38 -9.79 -2.88 13.55
CA ARG A 38 -10.73 -3.23 14.61
C ARG A 38 -10.51 -2.25 15.79
N TYR A 39 -11.29 -1.17 15.88
CA TYR A 39 -11.38 -0.35 17.09
C TYR A 39 -12.73 -0.58 17.81
N PRO A 40 -12.75 -0.84 19.14
CA PRO A 40 -13.97 -0.66 19.91
C PRO A 40 -14.31 0.84 19.95
N ARG A 41 -15.55 1.15 19.56
CA ARG A 41 -16.11 2.51 19.50
C ARG A 41 -15.89 3.29 20.79
N VAL A 42 -15.10 4.37 20.75
CA VAL A 42 -15.41 5.67 21.40
C VAL A 42 -14.58 6.76 20.71
N PHE A 43 -15.14 7.52 19.77
CA PHE A 43 -14.78 8.94 19.55
C PHE A 43 -15.96 9.63 18.87
N SER A 44 -16.53 10.64 19.54
CA SER A 44 -17.62 11.44 19.01
C SER A 44 -17.10 12.39 17.94
N GLY A 45 -17.36 12.05 16.68
CA GLY A 45 -17.11 12.92 15.54
C GLY A 45 -17.81 12.31 14.34
N LYS A 46 -18.79 13.01 13.79
CA LYS A 46 -19.56 12.54 12.63
C LYS A 46 -18.61 12.30 11.46
N TRP A 47 -18.39 11.03 11.11
CA TRP A 47 -17.71 10.63 9.88
C TRP A 47 -18.56 9.62 9.12
N TRP A 48 -18.55 9.79 7.80
CA TRP A 48 -19.36 9.10 6.83
C TRP A 48 -19.01 7.62 6.79
N THR A 49 -19.96 6.78 7.18
CA THR A 49 -19.94 5.34 6.96
C THR A 49 -19.91 5.03 5.45
N VAL A 50 -19.19 3.95 5.10
CA VAL A 50 -19.47 3.14 3.90
C VAL A 50 -20.91 2.64 4.06
N GLY A 51 -21.84 3.41 3.53
CA GLY A 51 -23.28 3.36 3.84
C GLY A 51 -24.01 4.62 3.36
N SER A 52 -23.28 5.66 2.95
CA SER A 52 -23.84 6.72 2.11
C SER A 52 -23.92 6.23 0.66
N ASN A 53 -25.15 6.06 0.15
CA ASN A 53 -25.51 5.59 -1.19
C ASN A 53 -25.07 6.52 -2.36
N ASN A 54 -23.93 7.20 -2.26
CA ASN A 54 -23.45 8.01 -3.37
C ASN A 54 -21.91 8.12 -3.35
N PRO A 55 -21.17 7.22 -4.01
CA PRO A 55 -19.74 7.42 -4.18
C PRO A 55 -19.54 8.69 -5.02
N THR A 56 -18.76 9.65 -4.52
CA THR A 56 -18.40 10.90 -5.21
C THR A 56 -17.62 10.68 -6.51
N VAL A 57 -17.24 9.43 -6.79
CA VAL A 57 -16.58 8.97 -8.02
C VAL A 57 -17.37 7.77 -8.56
N PRO A 58 -17.71 7.71 -9.86
CA PRO A 58 -18.48 6.61 -10.44
C PRO A 58 -17.63 5.35 -10.63
N ILE A 59 -17.27 4.69 -9.52
CA ILE A 59 -16.58 3.40 -9.53
C ILE A 59 -17.63 2.29 -9.42
N VAL A 60 -17.56 1.29 -10.31
CA VAL A 60 -18.45 0.13 -10.25
C VAL A 60 -18.15 -0.65 -8.95
N PRO A 61 -19.14 -0.88 -8.07
CA PRO A 61 -18.89 -1.51 -6.76
C PRO A 61 -18.20 -2.88 -6.85
N SER A 62 -18.49 -3.67 -7.90
CA SER A 62 -17.85 -4.98 -8.12
C SER A 62 -16.37 -4.91 -8.48
N HIS A 63 -15.83 -3.71 -8.75
CA HIS A 63 -14.39 -3.48 -8.96
C HIS A 63 -13.67 -3.08 -7.65
N VAL A 64 -14.40 -2.94 -6.54
CA VAL A 64 -13.83 -2.63 -5.23
C VAL A 64 -13.81 -3.90 -4.40
N HIS A 65 -12.61 -4.40 -4.11
CA HIS A 65 -12.40 -5.61 -3.33
C HIS A 65 -11.82 -5.24 -1.98
N SER A 66 -12.69 -5.08 -0.99
CA SER A 66 -12.29 -4.74 0.38
C SER A 66 -11.96 -5.98 1.19
N ILE A 67 -11.02 -5.83 2.11
CA ILE A 67 -10.74 -6.81 3.16
C ILE A 67 -11.96 -6.90 4.09
N ASN A 68 -12.30 -8.11 4.53
CA ASN A 68 -13.33 -8.31 5.54
C ASN A 68 -12.73 -8.15 6.95
N ASP A 69 -13.03 -7.04 7.61
CA ASP A 69 -12.54 -6.69 8.95
C ASP A 69 -13.43 -7.19 10.10
N SER A 70 -14.53 -7.87 9.77
CA SER A 70 -15.47 -8.43 10.75
C SER A 70 -15.09 -9.83 11.26
N VAL A 71 -14.07 -10.46 10.65
CA VAL A 71 -13.56 -11.80 10.98
C VAL A 71 -12.16 -11.72 11.62
N THR A 72 -11.52 -12.86 11.91
CA THR A 72 -10.13 -12.90 12.37
C THR A 72 -9.18 -12.53 11.22
N ALA A 73 -7.95 -12.09 11.53
CA ALA A 73 -6.99 -11.77 10.48
C ALA A 73 -6.65 -12.97 9.57
N GLU A 74 -6.59 -14.17 10.12
CA GLU A 74 -6.41 -15.43 9.37
C GLU A 74 -7.55 -15.68 8.38
N GLU A 75 -8.80 -15.65 8.86
CA GLU A 75 -9.96 -15.87 7.99
C GLU A 75 -10.10 -14.75 6.93
N ALA A 76 -9.72 -13.52 7.29
CA ALA A 76 -9.66 -12.41 6.34
C ALA A 76 -8.59 -12.65 5.26
N ALA A 77 -7.40 -13.13 5.63
CA ALA A 77 -6.33 -13.47 4.69
C ALA A 77 -6.76 -14.53 3.70
N ASP A 78 -7.34 -15.63 4.18
CA ASP A 78 -7.84 -16.72 3.32
C ASP A 78 -8.90 -16.24 2.33
N LYS A 79 -9.89 -15.49 2.83
CA LYS A 79 -10.97 -14.93 2.00
C LYS A 79 -10.42 -13.96 0.96
N TYR A 80 -9.43 -13.15 1.33
CA TYR A 80 -8.84 -12.18 0.42
C TYR A 80 -7.94 -12.87 -0.62
N THR A 81 -7.14 -13.86 -0.22
CA THR A 81 -6.40 -14.74 -1.15
C THR A 81 -7.33 -15.37 -2.16
N PHE A 82 -8.47 -15.92 -1.72
CA PHE A 82 -9.47 -16.49 -2.63
C PHE A 82 -10.00 -15.43 -3.61
N ALA A 83 -10.34 -14.23 -3.13
CA ALA A 83 -10.80 -13.14 -3.99
C ALA A 83 -9.75 -12.76 -5.05
N ILE A 84 -8.48 -12.59 -4.67
CA ILE A 84 -7.39 -12.28 -5.61
C ILE A 84 -7.18 -13.43 -6.62
N ARG A 85 -7.26 -14.69 -6.20
CA ARG A 85 -7.23 -15.86 -7.11
C ARG A 85 -8.37 -15.84 -8.11
N GLN A 86 -9.58 -15.45 -7.72
CA GLN A 86 -10.69 -15.27 -8.67
C GLN A 86 -10.39 -14.16 -9.67
N LEU A 87 -9.84 -13.03 -9.23
CA LEU A 87 -9.46 -11.93 -10.13
C LEU A 87 -8.38 -12.34 -11.13
N VAL A 88 -7.41 -13.15 -10.70
CA VAL A 88 -6.42 -13.74 -11.61
C VAL A 88 -7.09 -14.68 -12.61
N LYS A 89 -7.97 -15.56 -12.14
CA LYS A 89 -8.70 -16.53 -12.98
C LYS A 89 -9.58 -15.85 -14.04
N THR A 90 -10.27 -14.75 -13.68
CA THR A 90 -11.07 -13.96 -14.62
C THR A 90 -10.24 -13.01 -15.49
N ARG A 91 -8.90 -13.05 -15.35
CA ARG A 91 -7.94 -12.15 -16.01
C ARG A 91 -8.16 -10.67 -15.66
N THR A 92 -8.89 -10.41 -14.59
CA THR A 92 -9.01 -9.08 -14.00
C THR A 92 -7.69 -8.67 -13.40
N VAL A 93 -6.91 -9.54 -12.78
CA VAL A 93 -5.52 -9.28 -12.36
C VAL A 93 -4.59 -10.16 -13.20
N SER A 94 -3.49 -9.58 -13.69
CA SER A 94 -2.49 -10.34 -14.46
C SER A 94 -1.59 -11.13 -13.53
N VAL A 95 -0.85 -12.10 -14.06
CA VAL A 95 0.19 -12.83 -13.31
C VAL A 95 1.56 -12.34 -13.79
N SER A 96 2.49 -12.23 -12.85
CA SER A 96 3.91 -11.95 -13.14
C SER A 96 4.54 -13.14 -13.84
N ASP A 97 5.23 -12.89 -14.94
CA ASP A 97 5.96 -13.90 -15.72
C ASP A 97 7.26 -14.38 -15.04
N ILE A 98 7.65 -13.77 -13.91
CA ILE A 98 8.86 -14.11 -13.15
C ILE A 98 8.53 -14.90 -11.87
N SER A 99 7.47 -14.50 -11.17
CA SER A 99 7.21 -14.96 -9.79
C SER A 99 5.88 -15.67 -9.61
N ASP A 100 5.09 -15.84 -10.67
CA ASP A 100 3.72 -16.39 -10.64
C ASP A 100 2.76 -15.68 -9.66
N CYS A 101 3.18 -14.54 -9.10
CA CYS A 101 2.39 -13.70 -8.21
C CYS A 101 1.41 -12.83 -9.02
N PRO A 102 0.28 -12.42 -8.42
CA PRO A 102 -0.58 -11.40 -9.01
C PRO A 102 0.22 -10.13 -9.29
N LYS A 103 0.08 -9.61 -10.50
CA LYS A 103 0.74 -8.39 -10.98
C LYS A 103 -0.27 -7.27 -11.06
N PHE A 104 -0.22 -6.38 -10.08
CA PHE A 104 -0.99 -5.15 -10.02
C PHE A 104 -0.35 -4.05 -10.87
N ASP A 105 -1.15 -3.13 -11.41
CA ASP A 105 -0.61 -1.99 -12.18
C ASP A 105 0.06 -0.99 -11.25
N LEU A 106 -0.55 -0.72 -10.10
CA LEU A 106 -0.04 0.18 -9.08
C LEU A 106 -0.36 -0.36 -7.68
N ILE A 107 0.67 -0.33 -6.84
CA ILE A 107 0.60 -0.52 -5.40
C ILE A 107 1.05 0.81 -4.76
N LEU A 108 0.15 1.49 -4.06
CA LEU A 108 0.48 2.69 -3.29
C LEU A 108 0.78 2.29 -1.85
N LEU A 109 1.96 2.62 -1.34
CA LEU A 109 2.39 2.31 0.02
C LEU A 109 2.58 3.58 0.84
N GLY A 110 2.19 3.54 2.11
CA GLY A 110 2.74 4.41 3.14
C GLY A 110 3.99 3.80 3.79
N MET A 111 4.69 4.58 4.61
CA MET A 111 5.85 4.10 5.36
C MET A 111 5.80 4.46 6.85
N GLY A 112 6.10 3.49 7.69
CA GLY A 112 6.36 3.60 9.14
C GLY A 112 7.58 4.46 9.48
N HIS A 113 7.70 4.90 10.73
CA HIS A 113 8.91 5.64 11.16
C HIS A 113 10.10 4.71 11.39
N ASP A 114 9.81 3.42 11.49
CA ASP A 114 10.68 2.26 11.55
C ASP A 114 10.92 1.65 10.16
N GLY A 115 10.39 2.26 9.08
CA GLY A 115 10.52 1.76 7.71
C GLY A 115 9.58 0.61 7.34
N HIS A 116 8.58 0.27 8.17
CA HIS A 116 7.57 -0.71 7.78
C HIS A 116 6.74 -0.21 6.58
N VAL A 117 6.29 -1.14 5.73
CA VAL A 117 5.33 -0.87 4.64
C VAL A 117 4.22 -1.91 4.69
N ALA A 118 2.99 -1.54 4.32
CA ALA A 118 1.82 -2.38 4.58
C ALA A 118 1.83 -2.86 6.06
N SER A 119 1.72 -4.16 6.31
CA SER A 119 1.91 -4.75 7.65
C SER A 119 3.21 -5.56 7.75
N LEU A 120 4.24 -5.17 7.00
CA LEU A 120 5.56 -5.80 6.98
C LEU A 120 6.51 -4.99 7.87
N PHE A 121 6.76 -5.48 9.08
CA PHE A 121 7.57 -4.80 10.10
C PHE A 121 9.02 -5.29 10.12
N PRO A 122 9.99 -4.45 10.53
CA PRO A 122 11.38 -4.89 10.69
C PRO A 122 11.50 -6.10 11.62
N ASN A 123 12.37 -7.05 11.26
CA ASN A 123 12.65 -8.29 12.01
C ASN A 123 11.44 -9.21 12.25
N HIS A 124 10.33 -9.01 11.55
CA HIS A 124 9.16 -9.87 11.65
C HIS A 124 9.24 -11.04 10.67
N ALA A 125 8.91 -12.26 11.11
CA ALA A 125 9.02 -13.48 10.29
C ALA A 125 8.22 -13.42 8.98
N VAL A 126 7.15 -12.63 8.94
CA VAL A 126 6.33 -12.38 7.74
C VAL A 126 7.12 -11.81 6.55
N LEU A 127 8.29 -11.19 6.78
CA LEU A 127 9.17 -10.72 5.71
C LEU A 127 9.72 -11.89 4.86
N ASP A 128 9.86 -13.07 5.48
CA ASP A 128 10.38 -14.27 4.86
C ASP A 128 9.28 -15.09 4.15
N GLU A 129 8.01 -14.69 4.25
CA GLU A 129 6.90 -15.35 3.54
C GLU A 129 7.07 -15.23 2.03
N LYS A 130 7.16 -16.37 1.33
CA LYS A 130 7.35 -16.47 -0.13
C LYS A 130 6.27 -17.26 -0.85
N ASP A 131 5.49 -18.06 -0.13
CA ASP A 131 4.59 -19.04 -0.72
C ASP A 131 3.16 -18.48 -0.87
N GLU A 132 2.74 -17.65 0.09
CA GLU A 132 1.41 -17.04 0.08
C GLU A 132 1.38 -15.67 -0.60
N TRP A 133 0.25 -15.34 -1.24
CA TRP A 133 0.04 -14.02 -1.84
C TRP A 133 -0.39 -12.98 -0.79
N VAL A 134 -1.24 -13.41 0.13
CA VAL A 134 -1.76 -12.60 1.23
C VAL A 134 -1.58 -13.41 2.49
N THR A 135 -1.10 -12.76 3.54
CA THR A 135 -0.88 -13.36 4.84
C THR A 135 -1.39 -12.41 5.93
N PHE A 136 -1.24 -12.83 7.19
CA PHE A 136 -1.64 -12.07 8.35
C PHE A 136 -0.57 -12.10 9.43
N ILE A 137 -0.67 -11.14 10.34
CA ILE A 137 0.11 -11.09 11.58
C ILE A 137 -0.86 -10.85 12.74
N THR A 138 -0.52 -11.36 13.92
CA THR A 138 -1.36 -11.21 15.14
C THR A 138 -0.64 -10.45 16.25
N ASP A 139 0.60 -10.06 16.00
CA ASP A 139 1.59 -9.52 16.93
C ASP A 139 2.25 -8.25 16.37
N SER A 140 1.51 -7.44 15.60
CA SER A 140 1.99 -6.15 15.11
C SER A 140 2.55 -5.29 16.26
N PRO A 141 3.76 -4.71 16.13
CA PRO A 141 4.34 -3.82 17.15
C PRO A 141 3.48 -2.57 17.42
N GLU A 142 2.66 -2.18 16.43
CA GLU A 142 1.75 -1.04 16.51
C GLU A 142 0.29 -1.50 16.47
N PRO A 143 -0.60 -0.99 17.35
CA PRO A 143 -2.02 -1.31 17.30
C PRO A 143 -2.69 -0.95 15.95
N PRO A 144 -3.70 -1.72 15.51
CA PRO A 144 -4.10 -3.01 16.09
C PRO A 144 -3.07 -4.12 15.79
N LEU A 145 -3.03 -5.10 16.70
CA LEU A 145 -2.07 -6.21 16.67
C LEU A 145 -2.33 -7.13 15.47
N GLU A 146 -3.60 -7.41 15.20
CA GLU A 146 -4.04 -8.22 14.07
C GLU A 146 -4.11 -7.40 12.78
N ARG A 147 -3.38 -7.84 11.76
CA ARG A 147 -3.38 -7.20 10.43
C ARG A 147 -3.29 -8.25 9.33
N ILE A 148 -3.86 -7.92 8.19
CA ILE A 148 -3.67 -8.64 6.92
C ILE A 148 -2.70 -7.84 6.05
N THR A 149 -1.93 -8.51 5.21
CA THR A 149 -0.97 -7.85 4.30
C THR A 149 -0.72 -8.68 3.05
N PHE A 150 -0.39 -8.01 1.95
CA PHE A 150 0.32 -8.68 0.87
C PHE A 150 1.74 -8.98 1.30
N THR A 151 2.27 -10.05 0.75
CA THR A 151 3.65 -10.48 0.98
C THR A 151 4.60 -9.69 0.07
N LEU A 152 5.90 -9.65 0.43
CA LEU A 152 6.91 -8.97 -0.38
C LEU A 152 6.94 -9.44 -1.85
N PRO A 153 6.82 -10.75 -2.18
CA PRO A 153 6.74 -11.19 -3.57
C PRO A 153 5.61 -10.56 -4.37
N VAL A 154 4.43 -10.36 -3.77
CA VAL A 154 3.29 -9.71 -4.44
C VAL A 154 3.49 -8.21 -4.58
N ILE A 155 4.11 -7.57 -3.59
CA ILE A 155 4.45 -6.14 -3.71
C ILE A 155 5.47 -5.95 -4.84
N ASN A 156 6.50 -6.79 -4.89
CA ASN A 156 7.59 -6.71 -5.86
C ASN A 156 7.23 -7.22 -7.27
N SER A 157 6.09 -7.90 -7.44
CA SER A 157 5.56 -8.30 -8.75
C SER A 157 4.75 -7.22 -9.47
N ALA A 158 4.44 -6.10 -8.80
CA ALA A 158 3.66 -5.01 -9.38
C ALA A 158 4.41 -4.30 -10.52
N SER A 159 3.65 -3.71 -11.44
CA SER A 159 4.22 -2.87 -12.51
C SER A 159 4.78 -1.56 -11.98
N ASN A 160 4.11 -0.98 -10.97
CA ASN A 160 4.56 0.23 -10.30
C ASN A 160 4.28 0.12 -8.79
N VAL A 161 5.23 0.59 -7.99
CA VAL A 161 5.01 0.87 -6.57
C VAL A 161 5.31 2.35 -6.33
N ALA A 162 4.40 3.01 -5.63
CA ALA A 162 4.58 4.39 -5.19
C ALA A 162 4.60 4.43 -3.67
N ILE A 163 5.71 4.83 -3.06
CA ILE A 163 5.82 4.99 -1.60
C ILE A 163 5.64 6.48 -1.27
N VAL A 164 4.60 6.81 -0.52
CA VAL A 164 4.26 8.19 -0.15
C VAL A 164 4.58 8.41 1.32
N VAL A 165 5.49 9.33 1.60
CA VAL A 165 5.99 9.61 2.94
C VAL A 165 5.92 11.10 3.24
N LYS A 166 5.45 11.43 4.43
CA LYS A 166 5.30 12.82 4.88
C LYS A 166 5.77 13.00 6.31
N GLY A 167 6.55 14.05 6.55
CA GLY A 167 6.95 14.52 7.86
C GLY A 167 8.35 14.06 8.29
N GLU A 168 9.00 14.93 9.07
CA GLU A 168 10.39 14.79 9.52
C GLU A 168 10.65 13.49 10.31
N ARG A 169 9.65 13.02 11.08
CA ARG A 169 9.75 11.77 11.86
C ARG A 169 10.05 10.53 11.02
N LYS A 170 9.91 10.61 9.69
CA LYS A 170 10.17 9.52 8.76
C LYS A 170 11.52 9.66 8.05
N ALA A 171 12.21 10.80 8.17
CA ALA A 171 13.37 11.13 7.35
C ALA A 171 14.53 10.14 7.51
N GLU A 172 14.77 9.67 8.73
CA GLU A 172 15.83 8.68 8.98
C GLU A 172 15.51 7.34 8.31
N ALA A 173 14.28 6.84 8.45
CA ALA A 173 13.86 5.61 7.79
C ALA A 173 13.85 5.73 6.26
N VAL A 174 13.52 6.92 5.73
CA VAL A 174 13.60 7.21 4.28
C VAL A 174 15.05 7.11 3.80
N HIS A 175 15.98 7.77 4.49
CA HIS A 175 17.40 7.74 4.18
C HIS A 175 17.95 6.31 4.19
N LEU A 176 17.68 5.55 5.26
CA LEU A 176 18.10 4.15 5.38
C LEU A 176 17.50 3.24 4.29
N ALA A 177 16.23 3.44 3.93
CA ALA A 177 15.55 2.62 2.93
C ALA A 177 16.00 2.92 1.48
N ILE A 178 16.31 4.18 1.16
CA ILE A 178 16.67 4.61 -0.20
C ILE A 178 18.15 4.37 -0.47
N ASP A 179 19.04 4.85 0.41
CA ASP A 179 20.48 4.84 0.12
C ASP A 179 21.11 3.47 0.35
N ASN A 180 20.34 2.49 0.85
CA ASN A 180 20.81 1.15 1.23
C ASN A 180 22.10 1.22 2.08
N ILE A 181 22.23 2.28 2.91
CA ILE A 181 23.41 2.51 3.74
C ILE A 181 23.37 1.48 4.87
N GLY A 182 24.10 0.39 4.64
CA GLY A 182 24.41 -0.59 5.67
C GLY A 182 24.44 -2.01 5.11
N HIS A 183 25.61 -2.44 4.64
CA HIS A 183 25.93 -3.86 4.54
C HIS A 183 25.75 -4.60 5.90
N ASP A 184 25.74 -3.84 7.01
CA ASP A 184 25.57 -4.31 8.38
C ASP A 184 24.24 -3.87 9.04
N SER A 185 23.33 -3.20 8.32
CA SER A 185 22.02 -2.80 8.87
C SER A 185 20.92 -3.74 8.39
N PRO A 186 20.00 -4.19 9.27
CA PRO A 186 18.88 -5.02 8.84
C PRO A 186 18.05 -4.25 7.80
N SER A 187 17.88 -4.84 6.62
CA SER A 187 17.13 -4.22 5.53
C SER A 187 15.73 -3.84 5.98
N LEU A 188 15.42 -2.55 5.97
CA LEU A 188 14.09 -2.06 6.30
C LEU A 188 13.07 -2.62 5.30
N PRO A 189 11.84 -2.95 5.73
CA PRO A 189 10.80 -3.44 4.82
C PRO A 189 10.58 -2.55 3.59
N ALA A 190 10.65 -1.23 3.75
CA ALA A 190 10.59 -0.29 2.63
C ALA A 190 11.77 -0.42 1.64
N GLY A 191 12.97 -0.75 2.11
CA GLY A 191 14.14 -1.02 1.25
C GLY A 191 14.12 -2.41 0.60
N LEU A 192 13.29 -3.33 1.12
CA LEU A 192 13.01 -4.64 0.52
C LEU A 192 11.98 -4.57 -0.62
N VAL A 193 11.34 -3.43 -0.81
CA VAL A 193 10.49 -3.17 -1.97
C VAL A 193 11.39 -2.95 -3.19
N GLN A 194 11.65 -4.03 -3.92
CA GLN A 194 12.53 -4.04 -5.09
C GLN A 194 11.84 -4.77 -6.23
N LEU A 195 11.27 -4.00 -7.15
CA LEU A 195 10.52 -4.55 -8.27
C LEU A 195 11.48 -5.14 -9.29
N THR A 196 11.32 -6.42 -9.62
CA THR A 196 12.15 -7.09 -10.64
C THR A 196 11.86 -6.56 -12.05
N LYS A 197 10.59 -6.21 -12.32
CA LYS A 197 10.13 -5.57 -13.55
C LYS A 197 9.09 -4.51 -13.22
N GLY A 198 9.50 -3.25 -13.16
CA GLY A 198 8.58 -2.14 -12.90
C GLY A 198 9.30 -0.87 -12.48
N LYS A 199 8.54 0.07 -11.91
CA LYS A 199 9.06 1.33 -11.38
C LYS A 199 8.69 1.50 -9.92
N LEU A 200 9.70 1.72 -9.08
CA LEU A 200 9.52 2.21 -7.72
C LEU A 200 9.69 3.73 -7.73
N VAL A 201 8.70 4.46 -7.20
CA VAL A 201 8.73 5.93 -7.09
C VAL A 201 8.46 6.34 -5.65
N TRP A 202 9.33 7.20 -5.11
CA TRP A 202 9.18 7.78 -3.79
C TRP A 202 8.60 9.20 -3.89
N PHE A 203 7.49 9.44 -3.20
CA PHE A 203 6.87 10.75 -3.06
C PHE A 203 7.10 11.25 -1.65
N LEU A 204 8.00 12.21 -1.49
CA LEU A 204 8.44 12.74 -0.20
C LEU A 204 8.07 14.22 -0.08
N ASP A 205 7.66 14.67 1.11
CA ASP A 205 7.69 16.09 1.43
C ASP A 205 9.09 16.54 1.86
N LYS A 206 9.35 17.86 1.85
CA LYS A 206 10.67 18.41 2.22
C LYS A 206 11.16 17.89 3.59
N PRO A 207 10.33 17.86 4.66
CA PRO A 207 10.72 17.25 5.93
C PRO A 207 11.11 15.78 5.84
N ALA A 208 10.35 14.93 5.14
CA ALA A 208 10.67 13.50 5.00
C ALA A 208 11.94 13.27 4.15
N ALA A 209 12.29 14.19 3.26
CA ALA A 209 13.51 14.13 2.46
C ALA A 209 14.72 14.81 3.11
N SER A 210 14.60 15.33 4.34
CA SER A 210 15.62 16.19 4.98
C SER A 210 16.97 15.51 5.26
N LYS A 211 17.03 14.19 5.16
CA LYS A 211 18.23 13.36 5.40
C LYS A 211 18.82 12.76 4.14
N LEU A 212 18.24 13.00 2.96
CA LEU A 212 18.78 12.50 1.70
C LEU A 212 19.83 13.47 1.15
N ASP A 213 21.04 12.98 0.93
CA ASP A 213 22.12 13.76 0.34
C ASP A 213 21.91 13.93 -1.18
N GLY A 214 22.22 15.11 -1.73
CA GLY A 214 22.28 15.32 -3.18
C GLY A 214 20.97 15.60 -3.93
N LEU A 215 19.84 15.80 -3.25
CA LEU A 215 18.59 16.21 -3.90
C LEU A 215 18.64 17.68 -4.38
N GLN A 216 18.98 17.88 -5.65
CA GLN A 216 18.63 19.10 -6.38
C GLN A 216 17.12 19.07 -6.63
N PHE A 217 16.34 19.76 -5.79
CA PHE A 217 14.91 19.94 -6.07
C PHE A 217 14.78 20.83 -7.31
N SER A 218 14.24 20.29 -8.40
CA SER A 218 13.78 21.13 -9.51
C SER A 218 12.61 21.97 -9.01
N GLU A 219 12.77 23.29 -9.01
CA GLU A 219 11.69 24.25 -8.76
C GLU A 219 10.56 24.18 -9.79
#